data_AF-A0A3P6RG80-F1
#
_entry.id   AF-A0A3P6RG80-F1
#
_cell.length_a   1.000
_cell.length_b   1.000
_cell.length_c   1.000
_cell.angle_alpha   90.00
_cell.angle_beta   90.00
_cell.angle_gamma   90.00
#
_symmetry.space_group_name_H-M   'P 1'
#
loop_
_entity.id
_entity.type
_entity.pdbx_description
1 polymer ?
#
loop_
_entity_poly.entity_id
_entity_poly.type
_entity_poly.pdbx_seq_one_letter_code
_entity_poly.pdbx_strand_id
1 'polypeptide(L)'
;MEIARPSVQMAFSCVDSQLSTSTASVRTISDHASYMVAVINRIVDGEEEAIEGLKEVGACHAKLREHFFITGDDFEILGQLLAETFLKLEGIRQSKEAGQRTIEPRAQKKLWRLLIASVIDHLRAGFEAEWRIQQRHRMSPRASIPSASELFKMRDERLDTSSNRLKGSPIRTVHPKLRYHLLP
;
A
#
# COMPACT_ATOMS: atom_id res chain seq x y z
N MET A 1 15.92 4.80 -24.51
CA MET A 1 16.52 4.16 -23.33
C MET A 1 15.52 3.12 -22.88
N GLU A 2 15.84 1.84 -23.04
CA GLU A 2 14.93 0.76 -22.69
C GLU A 2 15.20 0.40 -21.22
N ILE A 3 14.36 0.90 -20.31
CA ILE A 3 14.45 0.54 -18.90
C ILE A 3 13.74 -0.79 -18.75
N ALA A 4 14.44 -1.89 -19.04
CA ALA A 4 13.93 -3.22 -18.78
C ALA A 4 13.83 -3.42 -17.26
N ARG A 5 12.63 -3.75 -16.78
CA ARG A 5 12.37 -4.12 -15.37
C ARG A 5 12.10 -5.62 -15.31
N PRO A 6 13.10 -6.44 -14.93
CA PRO A 6 12.95 -7.89 -14.90
C PRO A 6 11.80 -8.35 -13.99
N SER A 7 11.56 -7.65 -12.88
CA SER A 7 10.41 -7.88 -11.97
C SER A 7 9.08 -7.83 -12.69
N VAL A 8 8.85 -6.78 -13.47
CA VAL A 8 7.61 -6.56 -14.24
C VAL A 8 7.49 -7.59 -15.36
N GLN A 9 8.59 -7.87 -16.07
CA GLN A 9 8.60 -8.88 -17.14
C GLN A 9 8.25 -10.28 -16.61
N MET A 10 8.83 -10.67 -15.47
CA MET A 10 8.54 -11.95 -14.82
C MET A 10 7.09 -12.08 -14.38
N ALA A 11 6.46 -10.99 -13.93
CA ALA A 11 5.05 -10.99 -13.55
C ALA A 11 4.14 -11.36 -14.73
N PHE A 12 4.37 -10.80 -15.92
CA PHE A 12 3.61 -11.14 -17.12
C PHE A 12 3.89 -12.55 -17.63
N SER A 13 5.16 -12.98 -17.65
CA SER A 13 5.52 -14.35 -18.10
C SER A 13 4.93 -15.46 -17.21
N CYS A 14 4.77 -15.19 -15.90
CA CYS A 14 4.17 -16.14 -14.97
C CYS A 14 2.66 -16.28 -15.18
N VAL A 15 1.97 -15.19 -15.51
CA VAL A 15 0.53 -15.19 -15.81
C VAL A 15 0.22 -16.02 -17.05
N ASP A 16 1.06 -15.96 -18.09
CA ASP A 16 0.91 -16.77 -19.31
C ASP A 16 1.15 -18.28 -19.07
N SER A 17 1.90 -18.62 -18.02
CA SER A 17 2.30 -20.00 -17.70
C SER A 17 1.35 -20.72 -16.75
N GLN A 18 0.52 -19.99 -16.01
CA GLN A 18 -0.53 -20.60 -15.19
C GLN A 18 -1.72 -20.95 -16.10
N LEU A 19 -2.03 -22.24 -16.25
CA LEU A 19 -3.25 -22.75 -16.86
C LEU A 19 -4.46 -22.13 -16.12
N SER A 20 -4.90 -20.96 -16.57
CA SER A 20 -5.63 -20.04 -15.70
C SER A 20 -7.12 -20.37 -15.67
N THR A 21 -7.60 -20.84 -14.52
CA THR A 21 -9.02 -20.84 -14.12
C THR A 21 -9.49 -19.44 -13.68
N SER A 22 -8.70 -18.39 -13.91
CA SER A 22 -9.02 -17.01 -13.51
C SER A 22 -9.99 -16.35 -14.48
N THR A 23 -11.06 -15.78 -13.93
CA THR A 23 -12.05 -14.97 -14.65
C THR A 23 -11.56 -13.55 -14.95
N ALA A 24 -10.28 -13.23 -14.69
CA ALA A 24 -9.72 -11.92 -14.97
C ALA A 24 -9.73 -11.62 -16.48
N SER A 25 -10.25 -10.43 -16.83
CA SER A 25 -10.37 -9.93 -18.20
C SER A 25 -9.04 -9.46 -18.81
N VAL A 26 -8.01 -9.25 -17.99
CA VAL A 26 -6.68 -8.81 -18.41
C VAL A 26 -5.69 -9.95 -18.19
N ARG A 27 -5.16 -10.54 -19.26
CA ARG A 27 -4.29 -11.73 -19.20
C ARG A 27 -2.93 -11.50 -19.85
N THR A 28 -2.91 -10.76 -20.95
CA THR A 28 -1.69 -10.47 -21.72
C THR A 28 -1.24 -9.02 -21.53
N ILE A 29 0.00 -8.72 -21.93
CA ILE A 29 0.51 -7.34 -22.02
C ILE A 29 -0.40 -6.49 -22.95
N SER A 30 -0.90 -7.08 -24.03
CA SER A 30 -1.82 -6.42 -24.96
C SER A 30 -3.12 -6.03 -24.26
N ASP A 31 -3.72 -6.94 -23.48
CA ASP A 31 -4.95 -6.65 -22.73
C ASP A 31 -4.71 -5.54 -21.71
N HIS A 32 -3.53 -5.55 -21.07
CA HIS A 32 -3.14 -4.54 -20.09
C HIS A 32 -2.99 -3.16 -20.73
N ALA A 33 -2.36 -3.09 -21.91
CA ALA A 33 -2.25 -1.85 -22.68
C ALA A 33 -3.63 -1.35 -23.15
N SER A 34 -4.49 -2.23 -23.66
CA SER A 34 -5.86 -1.90 -24.06
C SER A 34 -6.69 -1.39 -22.87
N TYR A 35 -6.57 -2.02 -21.70
CA TYR A 35 -7.22 -1.57 -20.48
C TYR A 35 -6.77 -0.16 -20.08
N MET A 36 -5.45 0.09 -20.07
CA MET A 36 -4.91 1.42 -19.73
C MET A 36 -5.41 2.51 -20.68
N VAL A 37 -5.44 2.25 -21.99
CA VAL A 37 -5.99 3.19 -22.97
C VAL A 37 -7.48 3.43 -22.74
N ALA A 38 -8.25 2.38 -22.47
CA ALA A 38 -9.67 2.49 -22.19
C ALA A 38 -9.94 3.34 -20.93
N VAL A 39 -9.17 3.15 -19.87
CA VAL A 39 -9.28 3.98 -18.64
C VAL A 39 -8.92 5.43 -18.93
N ILE A 40 -7.84 5.69 -19.66
CA ILE A 40 -7.44 7.06 -20.01
C ILE A 40 -8.54 7.75 -20.84
N ASN A 41 -9.14 7.06 -21.81
CA ASN A 41 -10.24 7.62 -22.60
C ASN A 41 -11.44 7.98 -21.72
N ARG A 42 -11.87 7.08 -20.83
CA ARG A 42 -12.96 7.34 -19.88
C ARG A 42 -12.69 8.56 -18.99
N ILE A 43 -11.44 8.71 -18.51
CA ILE A 43 -11.04 9.89 -17.73
C ILE A 43 -11.11 11.17 -18.57
N VAL A 44 -10.65 11.11 -19.82
CA VAL A 44 -10.74 12.25 -20.75
C VAL A 44 -12.18 12.61 -21.09
N ASP A 45 -13.07 11.61 -21.17
CA ASP A 45 -14.52 11.79 -21.37
C ASP A 45 -15.24 12.29 -20.10
N GLY A 46 -14.52 12.43 -18.98
CA GLY A 46 -15.03 13.02 -17.74
C GLY A 46 -15.67 12.04 -16.76
N GLU A 47 -15.44 10.74 -16.90
CA GLU A 47 -15.92 9.73 -15.96
C GLU A 47 -15.09 9.73 -14.67
N GLU A 48 -15.62 10.32 -13.59
CA GLU A 48 -14.93 10.42 -12.29
C GLU A 48 -14.67 9.04 -11.66
N GLU A 49 -15.56 8.07 -11.87
CA GLU A 49 -15.39 6.71 -11.35
C GLU A 49 -14.17 6.01 -11.99
N ALA A 50 -13.77 6.42 -13.19
CA ALA A 50 -12.60 5.86 -13.86
C ALA A 50 -11.31 6.27 -13.13
N ILE A 51 -11.22 7.50 -12.61
CA ILE A 51 -10.04 7.95 -11.86
C ILE A 51 -10.04 7.38 -10.43
N GLU A 52 -11.21 7.26 -9.80
CA GLU A 52 -11.33 6.66 -8.46
C GLU A 52 -10.98 5.18 -8.45
N GLY A 53 -11.44 4.43 -9.46
CA GLY A 53 -11.19 3.00 -9.62
C GLY A 53 -9.70 2.65 -9.79
N LEU A 54 -8.85 3.60 -10.17
CA LEU A 54 -7.39 3.38 -10.27
C LEU A 54 -6.77 2.97 -8.93
N LYS A 55 -7.31 3.40 -7.79
CA LYS A 55 -6.81 2.96 -6.48
C LYS A 55 -7.04 1.46 -6.27
N GLU A 56 -8.18 0.94 -6.71
CA GLU A 56 -8.48 -0.49 -6.62
C GLU A 56 -7.57 -1.32 -7.54
N VAL A 57 -7.31 -0.80 -8.75
CA VAL A 57 -6.32 -1.39 -9.68
C VAL A 57 -4.94 -1.43 -9.04
N GLY A 58 -4.50 -0.33 -8.44
CA GLY A 58 -3.24 -0.24 -7.71
C GLY A 58 -3.15 -1.25 -6.56
N ALA A 59 -4.22 -1.36 -5.76
CA ALA A 59 -4.32 -2.33 -4.67
C ALA A 59 -4.19 -3.78 -5.17
N CYS A 60 -4.78 -4.11 -6.32
CA CYS A 60 -4.64 -5.45 -6.91
C CYS A 60 -3.17 -5.79 -7.22
N HIS A 61 -2.36 -4.81 -7.63
CA HIS A 61 -0.95 -4.99 -7.91
C HIS A 61 -0.09 -5.19 -6.64
N ALA A 62 -0.55 -4.76 -5.46
CA ALA A 62 0.18 -4.97 -4.21
C ALA A 62 0.43 -6.46 -3.92
N LYS A 63 -0.50 -7.33 -4.35
CA LYS A 63 -0.39 -8.80 -4.22
C LYS A 63 0.80 -9.37 -5.00
N LEU A 64 1.24 -8.69 -6.05
CA LEU A 64 2.36 -9.12 -6.89
C LEU A 64 3.72 -8.80 -6.27
N ARG A 65 3.77 -7.87 -5.31
CA ARG A 65 5.02 -7.41 -4.69
C ARG A 65 5.82 -8.55 -4.05
N GLU A 66 5.15 -9.52 -3.44
CA GLU A 66 5.84 -10.59 -2.70
C GLU A 66 6.50 -11.61 -3.63
N HIS A 67 5.86 -11.88 -4.76
CA HIS A 67 6.30 -12.91 -5.70
C HIS A 67 7.20 -12.35 -6.81
N PHE A 68 6.97 -11.10 -7.20
CA PHE A 68 7.61 -10.47 -8.35
C PHE A 68 8.39 -9.21 -7.98
N PHE A 69 8.44 -8.82 -6.71
CA PHE A 69 9.19 -7.65 -6.22
C PHE A 69 8.79 -6.33 -6.89
N ILE A 70 7.55 -6.23 -7.39
CA ILE A 70 7.00 -4.98 -7.92
C ILE A 70 6.92 -3.96 -6.79
N THR A 71 7.37 -2.72 -7.04
CA THR A 71 7.36 -1.62 -6.06
C THR A 71 6.61 -0.40 -6.57
N GLY A 72 6.44 0.61 -5.71
CA GLY A 72 5.89 1.92 -6.11
C GLY A 72 6.72 2.59 -7.21
N ASP A 73 8.03 2.34 -7.25
CA ASP A 73 8.93 2.92 -8.26
C ASP A 73 8.65 2.38 -9.66
N ASP A 74 8.09 1.17 -9.78
CA ASP A 74 7.72 0.61 -11.09
C ASP A 74 6.55 1.40 -11.72
N PHE A 75 5.66 1.99 -10.90
CA PHE A 75 4.60 2.89 -11.38
C PHE A 75 5.16 4.23 -11.85
N GLU A 76 6.16 4.80 -11.17
CA GLU A 76 6.84 6.03 -11.60
C GLU A 76 7.48 5.84 -12.98
N ILE A 77 8.13 4.69 -13.18
CA ILE A 77 8.75 4.34 -14.46
C ILE A 77 7.70 4.14 -15.53
N LEU A 78 6.58 3.49 -15.22
CA LEU A 78 5.45 3.40 -16.13
C LEU A 78 4.95 4.80 -16.53
N GLY A 79 4.81 5.73 -15.58
CA GLY A 79 4.44 7.11 -15.82
C GLY A 79 5.38 7.83 -16.78
N GLN A 80 6.68 7.68 -16.55
CA GLN A 80 7.70 8.24 -17.42
C GLN A 80 7.61 7.68 -18.85
N LEU A 81 7.45 6.36 -18.99
CA LEU A 81 7.32 5.69 -20.29
C LEU A 81 6.02 6.09 -21.02
N LEU A 82 4.91 6.20 -20.30
CA LEU A 82 3.64 6.69 -20.83
C LEU A 82 3.78 8.13 -21.33
N ALA A 83 4.36 9.02 -20.51
CA ALA A 83 4.56 10.41 -20.91
C ALA A 83 5.48 10.51 -22.14
N GLU A 84 6.59 9.78 -22.17
CA GLU A 84 7.48 9.75 -23.34
C GLU A 84 6.80 9.23 -24.61
N THR A 85 5.93 8.23 -24.47
CA THR A 85 5.23 7.61 -25.60
C THR A 85 4.12 8.52 -26.11
N PHE A 86 3.24 9.01 -25.23
CA PHE A 86 2.11 9.87 -25.60
C PHE A 86 2.58 11.18 -26.21
N LEU A 87 3.63 11.82 -25.65
CA LEU A 87 4.11 13.10 -26.15
C LEU A 87 4.80 13.02 -27.54
N LYS A 88 5.10 11.81 -28.03
CA LYS A 88 5.58 11.55 -29.39
C LYS A 88 4.44 11.37 -30.40
N LEU A 89 3.21 11.16 -29.97
CA LEU A 89 2.07 10.97 -30.87
C LEU A 89 1.71 12.29 -31.56
N GLU A 90 1.65 12.27 -32.90
CA GLU A 90 1.38 13.48 -33.70
C GLU A 90 0.04 14.15 -33.37
N GLY A 91 -1.00 13.37 -33.03
CA GLY A 91 -2.30 13.90 -32.60
C GLY A 91 -2.24 14.73 -31.31
N ILE A 92 -1.30 14.43 -30.41
CA ILE A 92 -1.05 15.19 -29.18
C ILE A 92 -0.18 16.43 -29.45
N ARG A 93 0.60 16.42 -30.54
CA ARG A 93 1.44 17.56 -30.94
C ARG A 93 0.70 18.59 -31.79
N GLN A 94 -0.33 18.16 -32.52
CA GLN A 94 -0.96 18.94 -33.58
C GLN A 94 -2.46 19.16 -33.39
N SER A 95 -3.02 18.94 -32.18
CA SER A 95 -4.46 19.11 -31.96
C SER A 95 -4.91 20.52 -32.35
N LYS A 96 -5.53 20.61 -33.52
CA LYS A 96 -6.33 21.73 -33.99
C LYS A 96 -7.76 21.25 -33.83
N GLU A 97 -8.35 21.43 -32.66
CA GLU A 97 -9.80 21.26 -32.56
C GLU A 97 -10.45 22.22 -33.56
N ALA A 98 -11.32 21.66 -34.40
CA ALA A 98 -12.01 22.38 -35.45
C ALA A 98 -12.94 23.44 -34.83
N GLY A 99 -12.44 24.67 -34.67
CA GLY A 99 -13.26 25.86 -34.39
C GLY A 99 -13.16 26.48 -32.99
N GLN A 100 -12.48 25.87 -32.01
CA GLN A 100 -12.25 26.47 -30.69
C GLN A 100 -10.76 26.76 -30.45
N ARG A 101 -10.47 27.88 -29.76
CA ARG A 101 -9.13 28.44 -29.45
C ARG A 101 -8.00 27.41 -29.46
N THR A 102 -7.01 27.65 -30.32
CA THR A 102 -5.73 26.93 -30.35
C THR A 102 -5.16 26.81 -28.93
N ILE A 103 -5.16 25.60 -28.36
CA ILE A 103 -4.38 25.34 -27.15
C ILE A 103 -2.92 25.35 -27.60
N GLU A 104 -2.12 26.26 -27.04
CA GLU A 104 -0.69 26.32 -27.31
C GLU A 104 -0.08 24.91 -27.14
N PRO A 105 0.73 24.40 -28.09
CA PRO A 105 1.28 23.04 -28.04
C PRO A 105 2.02 22.73 -26.72
N ARG A 106 2.57 23.76 -26.07
CA ARG A 106 3.21 23.64 -24.75
C ARG A 106 2.21 23.39 -23.62
N ALA A 107 1.03 24.00 -23.67
CA ALA A 107 -0.04 23.79 -22.70
C ALA A 107 -0.65 22.39 -22.84
N GLN A 108 -0.88 21.92 -24.07
CA GLN A 108 -1.38 20.57 -24.33
C GLN A 108 -0.44 19.49 -23.77
N LYS A 109 0.87 19.61 -24.05
CA LYS A 109 1.88 18.69 -23.48
C LYS A 109 1.89 18.70 -21.95
N LYS A 110 1.67 19.87 -21.33
CA LYS A 110 1.58 20.00 -19.87
C LYS A 110 0.34 19.27 -19.33
N LEU A 111 -0.81 19.40 -19.98
CA LEU A 111 -2.05 18.72 -19.58
C LEU A 111 -1.90 17.21 -19.63
N TRP A 112 -1.33 16.65 -20.70
CA TRP A 112 -1.06 15.21 -20.79
C TRP A 112 -0.11 14.72 -19.69
N ARG A 113 0.94 15.47 -19.38
CA ARG A 113 1.83 15.13 -18.27
C ARG A 113 1.11 15.13 -16.92
N LEU A 114 0.24 16.11 -16.67
CA LEU A 114 -0.53 16.18 -15.43
C LEU A 114 -1.55 15.05 -15.34
N LEU A 115 -2.22 14.70 -16.44
CA LEU A 115 -3.14 13.57 -16.50
C LEU A 115 -2.40 12.26 -16.18
N ILE A 116 -1.27 12.01 -16.87
CA ILE A 116 -0.48 10.79 -16.64
C ILE A 116 0.04 10.75 -15.20
N ALA A 117 0.56 11.86 -14.66
CA ALA A 117 0.97 11.93 -13.27
C ALA A 117 -0.19 11.59 -12.31
N SER A 118 -1.37 12.17 -12.53
CA SER A 118 -2.56 11.89 -11.72
C SER A 118 -2.97 10.42 -11.76
N VAL A 119 -2.94 9.79 -12.95
CA VAL A 119 -3.24 8.35 -13.11
C VAL A 119 -2.27 7.50 -12.29
N ILE A 120 -0.97 7.81 -12.39
CA ILE A 120 0.10 7.10 -11.69
C ILE A 120 0.00 7.29 -10.17
N ASP A 121 -0.30 8.51 -9.71
CA ASP A 121 -0.48 8.82 -8.29
C ASP A 121 -1.63 8.00 -7.68
N HIS A 122 -2.74 7.84 -8.40
CA HIS A 122 -3.88 7.04 -7.92
C HIS A 122 -3.55 5.55 -7.83
N LEU A 123 -2.92 5.00 -8.86
CA LEU A 123 -2.44 3.61 -8.86
C LEU A 123 -1.47 3.36 -7.70
N ARG A 124 -0.48 4.24 -7.55
CA ARG A 124 0.53 4.13 -6.50
C ARG A 124 -0.07 4.27 -5.10
N ALA A 125 -1.00 5.22 -4.90
CA ALA A 125 -1.70 5.39 -3.63
C ALA A 125 -2.46 4.13 -3.21
N GLY A 126 -3.17 3.50 -4.15
CA GLY A 126 -3.87 2.23 -3.92
C GLY A 126 -2.91 1.09 -3.58
N PHE A 127 -1.82 0.96 -4.36
CA PHE A 127 -0.78 -0.03 -4.13
C PHE A 127 -0.13 0.10 -2.74
N GLU A 128 0.28 1.31 -2.35
CA GLU A 128 0.93 1.56 -1.06
C GLU A 128 -0.03 1.37 0.11
N ALA A 129 -1.30 1.75 -0.05
CA ALA A 129 -2.33 1.55 0.97
C ALA A 129 -2.56 0.07 1.26
N GLU A 130 -2.76 -0.73 0.20
CA GLU A 130 -2.99 -2.16 0.30
C GLU A 130 -1.75 -2.89 0.84
N TRP A 131 -0.55 -2.52 0.37
CA TRP A 131 0.69 -3.09 0.89
C TRP A 131 0.86 -2.84 2.40
N ARG A 132 0.53 -1.63 2.88
CA ARG A 132 0.54 -1.33 4.32
C ARG A 132 -0.46 -2.19 5.09
N ILE A 133 -1.61 -2.50 4.52
CA ILE A 133 -2.63 -3.38 5.14
C ILE A 133 -2.08 -4.81 5.22
N GLN A 134 -1.54 -5.35 4.13
CA GLN A 134 -0.93 -6.69 4.10
C GLN A 134 0.20 -6.84 5.11
N GLN A 135 1.06 -5.82 5.23
CA GLN A 135 2.11 -5.80 6.25
C GLN A 135 1.55 -5.82 7.67
N ARG A 136 0.48 -5.08 7.97
CA ARG A 136 -0.17 -5.12 9.30
C ARG A 136 -0.77 -6.48 9.60
N HIS A 137 -1.43 -7.13 8.62
CA HIS A 137 -1.98 -8.48 8.80
C HIS A 137 -0.88 -9.51 9.09
N ARG A 138 0.31 -9.35 8.53
CA ARG A 138 1.48 -10.20 8.82
C ARG A 138 2.06 -9.94 10.21
N MET A 139 2.13 -8.66 10.60
CA MET A 139 2.69 -8.23 11.89
C MET A 139 1.71 -8.39 13.04
N SER A 140 0.43 -8.66 12.77
CA SER A 140 -0.48 -9.18 13.77
C SER A 140 -0.17 -10.67 13.91
N PRO A 141 0.53 -11.12 14.97
CA PRO A 141 0.23 -12.45 15.45
C PRO A 141 -1.28 -12.44 15.65
N ARG A 142 -1.97 -13.48 15.21
CA ARG A 142 -3.29 -13.79 15.75
C ARG A 142 -3.07 -13.74 17.25
N ALA A 143 -3.44 -12.64 17.90
CA ALA A 143 -3.52 -12.62 19.35
C ALA A 143 -4.53 -13.71 19.58
N SER A 144 -4.06 -14.89 19.96
CA SER A 144 -4.86 -15.93 20.53
C SER A 144 -5.52 -15.23 21.69
N ILE A 145 -6.72 -14.69 21.44
CA ILE A 145 -7.64 -14.23 22.47
C ILE A 145 -7.67 -15.45 23.37
N PRO A 146 -7.12 -15.35 24.60
CA PRO A 146 -7.04 -16.52 25.43
C PRO A 146 -8.46 -17.02 25.57
N SER A 147 -8.67 -18.32 25.35
CA SER A 147 -9.98 -18.92 25.55
C SER A 147 -10.50 -18.48 26.92
N ALA A 148 -11.81 -18.40 27.11
CA ALA A 148 -12.38 -18.09 28.42
C ALA A 148 -11.72 -18.94 29.54
N SER A 149 -11.39 -20.20 29.24
CA SER A 149 -10.64 -21.11 30.12
C SER A 149 -9.22 -20.63 30.49
N GLU A 150 -8.50 -19.99 29.58
CA GLU A 150 -7.17 -19.43 29.82
C GLU A 150 -7.24 -18.13 30.62
N LEU A 151 -8.26 -17.30 30.38
CA LEU A 151 -8.53 -16.12 31.20
C LEU A 151 -8.90 -16.50 32.65
N PHE A 152 -9.65 -17.57 32.86
CA PHE A 152 -9.94 -18.08 34.21
C PHE A 152 -8.68 -18.60 34.92
N LYS A 153 -7.81 -19.35 34.22
CA LYS A 153 -6.53 -19.82 34.78
C LYS A 153 -5.61 -18.66 35.17
N MET A 154 -5.49 -17.64 34.32
CA MET A 154 -4.68 -16.45 34.62
C MET A 154 -5.25 -15.63 35.80
N ARG A 155 -6.57 -15.69 36.03
CA ARG A 155 -7.21 -15.05 37.19
C ARG A 155 -6.91 -15.80 38.49
N ASP A 156 -6.93 -17.13 38.48
CA ASP A 156 -6.60 -17.96 39.65
C ASP A 156 -5.12 -17.84 40.03
N GLU A 157 -4.20 -17.84 39.06
CA GLU A 157 -2.76 -17.67 39.31
C GLU A 157 -2.43 -16.30 39.97
N ARG A 158 -3.21 -15.26 39.66
CA ARG A 158 -3.11 -13.93 40.30
C ARG A 158 -3.59 -13.90 41.74
N LEU A 159 -4.56 -14.76 42.08
CA LEU A 159 -5.08 -14.90 43.44
C LEU A 159 -4.13 -15.73 44.31
N ASP A 160 -3.52 -16.77 43.78
CA ASP A 160 -2.52 -17.58 44.50
C ASP A 160 -1.23 -16.80 44.82
N THR A 161 -0.75 -15.99 43.88
CA THR A 161 0.43 -15.14 44.10
C THR A 161 0.18 -14.03 45.13
N SER A 162 -1.07 -13.58 45.27
CA SER A 162 -1.49 -12.62 46.30
C SER A 162 -1.68 -13.28 47.67
N SER A 163 -2.13 -14.54 47.70
CA SER A 163 -2.25 -15.35 48.93
C SER A 163 -0.88 -15.69 49.55
N ASN A 164 0.14 -15.94 48.72
CA ASN A 164 1.48 -16.30 49.19
C ASN A 164 2.34 -15.11 49.69
N ARG A 165 1.92 -13.86 49.47
CA ARG A 165 2.66 -12.66 49.93
C ARG A 165 2.35 -12.27 51.38
N LEU A 166 1.38 -12.93 52.04
CA LEU A 166 0.99 -12.65 53.43
C LEU A 166 1.60 -13.62 54.48
N LYS A 167 2.41 -14.60 54.07
CA LYS A 167 3.13 -15.50 55.00
C LYS A 167 4.64 -15.37 54.80
N GLY A 168 5.25 -14.40 55.47
CA GLY A 168 6.71 -14.36 55.60
C GLY A 168 7.30 -12.97 55.67
N SER A 169 7.18 -12.31 56.81
CA SER A 169 8.12 -11.25 57.20
C SER A 169 8.26 -11.29 58.73
N PRO A 170 9.45 -11.58 59.28
CA PRO A 170 9.64 -11.53 60.72
C PRO A 170 9.58 -10.08 61.20
N ILE A 171 8.79 -9.86 62.25
CA ILE A 171 8.61 -8.59 62.95
C ILE A 171 9.96 -8.17 63.52
N ARG A 172 10.48 -7.02 63.07
CA ARG A 172 11.67 -6.38 63.66
C ARG A 172 11.23 -5.59 64.89
N THR A 173 11.41 -6.17 66.08
CA THR A 173 11.23 -5.50 67.37
C THR A 173 12.22 -4.35 67.52
N VAL A 174 11.70 -3.14 67.71
CA VAL A 174 12.49 -1.93 68.00
C VAL A 174 12.59 -1.80 69.53
N HIS A 175 13.81 -1.86 70.08
CA HIS A 175 14.05 -1.65 71.51
C HIS A 175 14.32 -0.16 71.80
N PRO A 176 13.76 0.42 72.88
CA PRO A 176 13.92 1.84 73.21
C PRO A 176 14.99 2.07 74.29
N LYS A 177 15.70 3.21 74.20
CA LYS A 177 16.17 4.12 75.30
C LYS A 177 17.30 5.02 74.75
N LEU A 178 17.03 6.32 74.53
CA LEU A 178 17.26 7.47 75.44
C LEU A 178 18.72 7.97 75.49
N ARG A 179 18.97 9.21 75.03
CA ARG A 179 19.25 10.40 75.88
C ARG A 179 19.88 11.57 75.08
N TYR A 180 19.21 12.74 75.17
CA TYR A 180 19.68 14.13 75.45
C TYR A 180 20.89 14.73 74.67
N HIS A 181 20.70 15.86 73.96
CA HIS A 181 21.06 17.28 74.34
C HIS A 181 22.58 17.48 74.53
N LEU A 182 23.34 18.47 74.00
CA LEU A 182 23.21 19.90 73.64
C LEU A 182 24.39 20.25 72.69
N LEU A 183 24.23 21.08 71.64
CA LEU A 183 24.75 22.47 71.43
C LEU A 183 26.26 22.72 71.70
N PRO A 184 26.90 23.74 71.08
CA PRO A 184 26.37 24.85 70.27
C PRO A 184 26.66 24.77 68.76
#